data_AF-A0A8D2PS36-F1
#
_entry.id   AF-A0A8D2PS36-F1
#
_cell.length_a   1.000
_cell.length_b   1.000
_cell.length_c   1.000
_cell.angle_alpha   90.00
_cell.angle_beta   90.00
_cell.angle_gamma   90.00
#
_symmetry.space_group_name_H-M   'P 1'
#
loop_
_entity.id
_entity.type
_entity.pdbx_description
1 polymer ?
#
loop_
_entity_poly.entity_id
_entity_poly.type
_entity_poly.pdbx_seq_one_letter_code
_entity_poly.pdbx_strand_id
1 'polypeptide(L)' 'VQGLTLGGLRCSVIRDSLLVEGEHSMDLRTKGAAGAPTFNITAAITNKTIVLAMGKEGVHGGCVNKKCYEMANHLRRSQY' A
#
# COMPACT_ATOMS: atom_id res chain seq x y z
N VAL A 1 -18.05 -6.29 -1.01
CA VAL A 1 -16.94 -5.91 -1.91
C VAL A 1 -15.89 -7.02 -1.89
N GLN A 2 -15.61 -7.64 -3.04
CA GLN A 2 -14.51 -8.61 -3.14
C GLN A 2 -13.19 -7.83 -2.99
N GLY A 3 -12.30 -8.33 -2.12
CA GLY A 3 -10.97 -7.74 -1.96
C GLY A 3 -10.05 -8.09 -3.12
N LEU A 4 -8.78 -7.74 -3.00
CA LEU A 4 -7.74 -8.18 -3.95
C LEU A 4 -6.73 -9.09 -3.26
N THR A 5 -5.81 -9.67 -4.05
CA THR A 5 -4.70 -10.45 -3.51
C THR A 5 -3.36 -9.83 -3.92
N LEU A 6 -2.39 -9.84 -3.00
CA LEU A 6 -1.00 -9.47 -3.25
C LEU A 6 -0.13 -10.67 -2.93
N GLY A 7 0.46 -11.31 -3.95
CA GLY A 7 1.24 -12.55 -3.74
C GLY A 7 0.46 -13.66 -3.04
N GLY A 8 -0.84 -13.78 -3.32
CA GLY A 8 -1.75 -14.73 -2.65
C GLY A 8 -2.31 -14.25 -1.30
N LEU A 9 -1.82 -13.14 -0.73
CA LEU A 9 -2.36 -12.57 0.51
C LEU A 9 -3.64 -11.79 0.22
N ARG A 10 -4.76 -12.25 0.78
CA ARG A 10 -6.04 -11.55 0.68
C ARG A 10 -5.98 -10.22 1.41
N CYS A 11 -6.46 -9.16 0.76
CA CYS A 11 -6.46 -7.79 1.29
C CYS A 11 -7.83 -7.13 1.11
N SER A 12 -8.21 -6.24 2.03
CA SER A 12 -9.25 -5.23 1.81
C SER A 12 -8.61 -3.90 1.46
N VAL A 13 -9.18 -3.21 0.48
CA VAL A 13 -8.88 -1.81 0.20
C VAL A 13 -9.50 -0.94 1.30
N ILE A 14 -8.72 -0.01 1.84
CA ILE A 14 -9.17 1.02 2.80
C ILE A 14 -9.39 2.34 2.06
N ARG A 15 -8.42 2.73 1.21
CA ARG A 15 -8.47 3.93 0.37
C ARG A 15 -7.84 3.62 -0.98
N ASP A 16 -8.43 4.14 -2.05
CA ASP A 16 -7.87 4.06 -3.40
C ASP A 16 -7.74 5.45 -4.00
N SER A 17 -6.49 5.88 -4.16
CA SER A 17 -6.10 7.10 -4.85
C SER A 17 -4.92 6.84 -5.80
N LEU A 18 -4.77 5.61 -6.33
CA LEU A 18 -3.61 5.26 -7.16
C LEU A 18 -3.53 6.11 -8.43
N LEU A 19 -4.68 6.40 -9.04
CA LEU A 19 -4.76 7.16 -10.29
C LEU A 19 -5.16 8.63 -10.08
N VAL A 20 -5.25 9.08 -8.81
CA VAL A 20 -5.52 10.48 -8.48
C VAL A 20 -4.21 11.26 -8.56
N GLU A 21 -4.19 12.34 -9.34
CA GLU A 21 -3.02 13.20 -9.49
C GLU A 21 -2.58 13.77 -8.14
N GLY A 22 -1.28 13.67 -7.84
CA GLY A 22 -0.68 14.14 -6.60
C GLY A 22 -0.75 13.14 -5.44
N GLU A 23 -1.71 12.21 -5.42
CA GLU A 23 -1.86 11.22 -4.34
C GLU A 23 -1.15 9.89 -4.64
N HIS A 24 -1.44 9.30 -5.81
CA HIS A 24 -0.76 8.11 -6.34
C HIS A 24 -0.54 6.95 -5.37
N SER A 25 -1.46 6.73 -4.43
CA SER A 25 -1.35 5.68 -3.41
C SER A 25 -2.68 4.98 -3.11
N MET A 26 -2.60 3.73 -2.66
CA MET A 26 -3.71 2.93 -2.16
C MET A 26 -3.30 2.28 -0.86
N ASP A 27 -4.19 2.34 0.13
CA ASP A 27 -3.99 1.72 1.43
C ASP A 27 -4.85 0.47 1.53
N LEU A 28 -4.24 -0.61 2.02
CA LEU A 28 -4.87 -1.91 2.19
C LEU A 28 -4.62 -2.46 3.61
N ARG A 29 -5.45 -3.42 3.99
CA ARG A 29 -5.27 -4.27 5.17
C ARG A 29 -5.34 -5.73 4.77
N THR A 30 -4.41 -6.56 5.24
CA THR A 30 -4.52 -8.01 5.03
C THR A 30 -5.75 -8.58 5.75
N LYS A 31 -6.31 -9.66 5.19
CA LYS A 31 -7.41 -10.43 5.77
C LYS A 31 -6.87 -11.78 6.24
N GLY A 32 -6.91 -12.01 7.55
CA GLY A 32 -6.55 -13.28 8.19
C GLY A 32 -7.77 -14.09 8.63
N ALA A 33 -7.53 -15.29 9.15
CA ALA A 33 -8.51 -16.00 9.96
C ALA A 33 -8.83 -15.20 11.25
N ALA A 34 -9.97 -15.48 11.88
CA ALA A 34 -10.32 -14.84 13.15
C ALA A 34 -9.18 -15.01 14.18
N GLY A 35 -8.72 -13.90 14.75
CA GLY A 35 -7.62 -13.88 15.73
C GLY A 35 -6.20 -13.82 15.16
N ALA A 36 -6.01 -14.02 13.84
CA ALA A 36 -4.69 -13.83 13.23
C ALA A 36 -4.35 -12.33 13.10
N PRO A 37 -3.09 -11.93 13.27
CA PRO A 37 -2.69 -10.53 13.09
C PRO A 37 -2.94 -10.09 11.65
N THR A 38 -3.31 -8.81 11.50
CA THR A 38 -3.51 -8.17 10.21
C THR A 38 -2.56 -6.99 10.06
N PHE A 39 -2.16 -6.71 8.83
CA PHE A 39 -1.08 -5.78 8.51
C PHE A 39 -1.58 -4.70 7.57
N ASN A 40 -1.15 -3.47 7.80
CA ASN A 40 -1.37 -2.38 6.86
C ASN A 40 -0.36 -2.49 5.71
N ILE A 41 -0.84 -2.28 4.50
CA ILE A 41 -0.04 -2.24 3.27
C ILE A 41 -0.34 -0.93 2.57
N THR A 42 0.67 -0.28 2.02
CA THR A 42 0.46 0.81 1.05
C THR A 42 1.11 0.42 -0.28
N ALA A 43 0.35 0.60 -1.36
CA ALA A 43 0.85 0.59 -2.72
C ALA A 43 0.98 2.04 -3.21
N ALA A 44 2.08 2.39 -3.85
CA ALA A 44 2.25 3.70 -4.50
C ALA A 44 2.81 3.51 -5.91
N ILE A 45 2.17 4.13 -6.91
CA ILE A 45 2.60 3.97 -8.32
C ILE A 45 3.62 5.04 -8.71
N THR A 46 4.62 4.67 -9.49
CA THR A 46 5.53 5.61 -10.17
C THR A 46 5.21 5.60 -11.66
N ASN A 47 6.08 6.18 -12.49
CA ASN A 47 5.85 6.16 -13.94
C ASN A 47 6.01 4.75 -14.54
N LYS A 48 6.84 3.89 -13.91
CA LYS A 48 7.21 2.56 -14.43
C LYS A 48 7.11 1.44 -13.39
N THR A 49 6.89 1.75 -12.10
CA THR A 49 6.94 0.78 -11.00
C THR A 49 5.80 0.95 -10.02
N ILE A 50 5.59 -0.07 -9.17
CA ILE A 50 4.69 0.01 -8.01
C ILE A 50 5.53 -0.30 -6.78
N VAL A 51 5.61 0.65 -5.86
CA VAL A 51 6.22 0.45 -4.54
C VAL A 51 5.17 -0.19 -3.64
N LEU A 52 5.50 -1.34 -3.05
CA LEU A 52 4.66 -2.03 -2.07
C LEU A 52 5.40 -2.06 -0.73
N ALA A 53 4.77 -1.54 0.32
CA ALA A 53 5.29 -1.58 1.68
C ALA A 53 4.26 -2.19 2.61
N MET A 54 4.68 -3.19 3.41
CA MET A 54 3.86 -3.80 4.46
C MET A 54 4.44 -3.43 5.83
N GLY A 55 3.60 -2.94 6.73
CA GLY A 55 3.96 -2.69 8.12
C GLY A 55 4.12 -3.99 8.91
N LYS A 56 5.03 -4.01 9.87
CA LYS A 56 5.04 -5.04 10.92
C LYS A 56 3.77 -4.97 11.76
N GLU A 57 3.52 -5.99 12.58
CA GLU A 57 2.38 -6.00 13.51
C GLU A 57 2.34 -4.73 14.37
N GLY A 58 1.15 -4.16 14.55
CA GLY A 58 0.94 -2.92 15.31
C GLY A 58 1.34 -1.62 14.60
N VAL A 59 2.00 -1.66 13.45
CA VAL A 59 2.40 -0.43 12.73
C VAL A 59 1.18 0.25 12.10
N HIS A 60 0.99 1.54 12.41
CA HIS A 60 -0.12 2.33 11.90
C HIS A 60 -0.02 2.59 10.38
N GLY A 61 -1.16 2.60 9.69
CA GLY A 61 -1.24 2.71 8.23
C GLY A 61 -0.63 4.00 7.70
N GLY A 62 -0.86 5.13 8.37
CA GLY A 62 -0.25 6.42 8.00
C GLY A 62 1.29 6.40 8.00
N CYS A 63 1.92 5.62 8.88
CA CYS A 63 3.38 5.48 8.90
C CYS A 63 3.89 4.70 7.69
N VAL A 64 3.16 3.65 7.28
CA VAL A 64 3.49 2.85 6.08
C VAL A 64 3.28 3.70 4.82
N ASN A 65 2.15 4.41 4.76
CA ASN A 65 1.79 5.25 3.63
C ASN A 65 2.83 6.34 3.39
N LYS A 66 3.19 7.10 4.43
CA LYS A 66 4.20 8.16 4.33
C LYS A 66 5.52 7.64 3.75
N LYS A 67 6.06 6.53 4.28
CA LYS A 67 7.31 5.93 3.79
C LYS A 67 7.21 5.43 2.35
N CYS A 68 6.10 4.79 1.99
CA CYS A 68 5.87 4.29 0.63
C CYS A 68 5.77 5.44 -0.36
N TYR A 69 5.04 6.50 -0.01
CA TYR A 69 4.87 7.69 -0.84
C TYR A 69 6.17 8.47 -1.03
N GLU A 70 6.98 8.65 0.02
CA GLU A 70 8.31 9.29 -0.06
C GLU A 70 9.25 8.52 -1.00
N MET A 71 9.25 7.19 -0.92
CA MET A 71 10.03 6.33 -1.83
C MET A 71 9.54 6.45 -3.28
N ALA A 72 8.23 6.35 -3.51
CA ALA A 72 7.65 6.50 -4.84
C ALA A 72 7.99 7.88 -5.44
N ASN A 73 7.95 8.95 -4.63
CA ASN A 73 8.36 10.29 -5.07
C ASN A 73 9.85 10.37 -5.43
N HIS A 74 10.72 9.71 -4.67
CA HIS A 74 12.14 9.62 -5.01
C HIS A 74 12.34 8.92 -6.37
N LEU A 75 11.64 7.82 -6.61
CA LEU A 75 11.68 7.09 -7.88
C LEU A 75 11.13 7.90 -9.06
N ARG A 76 10.00 8.60 -8.89
CA ARG A 76 9.44 9.50 -9.92
C ARG A 76 10.43 10.59 -10.32
N ARG A 77 11.09 11.23 -9.33
CA ARG A 77 12.15 12.22 -9.61
C ARG A 77 13.33 11.62 -10.37
N SER A 78 13.62 10.35 -10.11
CA SER A 78 14.68 9.58 -10.77
C SER A 78 14.25 9.00 -12.13
N GLN A 79 13.08 9.38 -12.66
CA GLN A 79 12.52 8.92 -13.94
C GLN A 79 12.20 7.41 -13.97
N TYR A 80 11.85 6.86 -12.81
CA TYR A 80 11.26 5.53 -12.63
C TYR A 80 9.76 5.61 -12.32
#